data_AF-A0A2A7B239-F1
#
_entry.id   AF-A0A2A7B239-F1
#
_cell.length_a   1.000
_cell.length_b   1.000
_cell.length_c   1.000
_cell.angle_alpha   90.00
_cell.angle_beta   90.00
_cell.angle_gamma   90.00
#
_symmetry.space_group_name_H-M   'P 1'
#
loop_
_entity.id
_entity.type
_entity.pdbx_description
1 polymer ?
#
loop_
_entity_poly.entity_id
_entity_poly.type
_entity_poly.pdbx_seq_one_letter_code
_entity_poly.pdbx_strand_id
1 'polypeptide(L)'
;NLDILDIPVADITRQYVEYIQAMHEMRFELAADYLVMAAMLAEIKSRMLLPRAANEEGEEEDPRAELVRRLQEYERYKKAAEDIDALPRQDRDTAPVQAYV
;
A
#
# COMPACT_ATOMS: atom_id res chain seq x y z
N ASN A 1 12.48 2.82 7.06
CA ASN A 1 12.26 4.10 6.37
C ASN A 1 12.44 3.84 4.89
N LEU A 2 11.37 3.37 4.23
CA LEU A 2 11.34 3.23 2.78
C LEU A 2 10.95 4.61 2.26
N ASP A 3 11.82 5.28 1.53
CA ASP A 3 11.42 6.51 0.85
C ASP A 3 10.40 6.13 -0.22
N ILE A 4 9.12 6.43 0.02
CA ILE A 4 8.02 6.11 -0.92
C ILE A 4 8.22 6.80 -2.27
N LEU A 5 9.07 7.83 -2.34
CA LEU A 5 9.44 8.49 -3.59
C LEU A 5 10.48 7.71 -4.40
N ASP A 6 11.22 6.80 -3.78
CA ASP A 6 12.24 5.97 -4.42
C ASP A 6 11.98 4.48 -4.21
N ILE A 7 10.79 4.06 -4.65
CA ILE A 7 10.35 2.66 -4.59
C ILE A 7 11.13 1.85 -5.65
N PRO A 8 11.93 0.83 -5.26
CA PRO A 8 12.54 -0.10 -6.19
C PRO A 8 11.45 -1.07 -6.67
N VAL A 9 10.67 -0.64 -7.66
CA VAL A 9 9.49 -1.39 -8.16
C VAL A 9 9.86 -2.81 -8.58
N ALA A 10 11.03 -3.01 -9.17
CA ALA A 10 11.50 -4.34 -9.56
C ALA A 10 11.63 -5.28 -8.35
N ASP A 11 12.16 -4.80 -7.23
CA ASP A 11 12.33 -5.59 -6.01
C ASP A 11 11.01 -5.85 -5.31
N ILE A 12 10.16 -4.83 -5.20
CA ILE A 12 8.83 -4.97 -4.58
C ILE A 12 7.95 -5.90 -5.41
N THR A 13 8.00 -5.82 -6.74
CA THR A 13 7.26 -6.73 -7.62
C THR A 13 7.70 -8.17 -7.41
N ARG A 14 9.01 -8.42 -7.30
CA ARG A 14 9.55 -9.76 -7.03
C ARG A 14 9.08 -10.29 -5.68
N GLN A 15 9.25 -9.52 -4.61
CA GLN A 15 8.81 -9.91 -3.26
C GLN A 15 7.30 -10.16 -3.21
N TYR A 16 6.51 -9.35 -3.91
CA TYR A 16 5.07 -9.49 -3.97
C TYR A 16 4.64 -10.79 -4.67
N VAL A 17 5.28 -11.14 -5.78
CA VAL A 17 5.03 -12.41 -6.49
C VAL A 17 5.45 -13.62 -5.66
N GLU A 18 6.61 -13.57 -5.02
CA GLU A 18 7.08 -14.62 -4.11
C GLU A 18 6.10 -14.84 -2.95
N TYR A 19 5.58 -13.75 -2.36
CA TYR A 19 4.57 -13.82 -1.31
C TYR A 19 3.26 -14.48 -1.79
N ILE A 20 2.77 -14.13 -2.99
CA ILE A 20 1.59 -14.78 -3.56
C ILE A 20 1.84 -16.27 -3.80
N GLN A 21 3.00 -16.64 -4.34
CA GLN A 21 3.35 -18.04 -4.61
C GLN A 21 3.35 -18.86 -3.30
N ALA A 22 3.94 -18.33 -2.23
CA ALA A 22 3.94 -18.98 -0.92
C ALA A 22 2.52 -19.13 -0.33
N MET A 23 1.61 -18.18 -0.58
CA MET A 23 0.23 -18.27 -0.10
C MET A 23 -0.67 -19.16 -0.97
N HIS A 24 -0.38 -19.28 -2.26
CA HIS A 24 -1.15 -20.09 -3.21
C HIS A 24 -1.15 -21.58 -2.83
N GLU A 25 -0.08 -22.05 -2.21
CA GLU A 25 0.02 -23.42 -1.68
C GLU A 25 -0.95 -23.68 -0.49
N MET A 26 -1.47 -22.62 0.13
CA MET A 26 -2.31 -22.73 1.34
C MET A 26 -3.77 -22.29 1.15
N ARG A 27 -4.07 -21.27 0.32
CA ARG A 27 -5.44 -20.72 0.15
C ARG A 27 -5.67 -20.05 -1.21
N PHE A 28 -6.33 -20.75 -2.14
CA PHE A 28 -6.69 -20.23 -3.47
C PHE A 28 -7.63 -19.01 -3.43
N GLU A 29 -8.56 -18.95 -2.47
CA GLU A 29 -9.54 -17.86 -2.36
C GLU A 29 -8.89 -16.49 -2.09
N LEU A 30 -7.76 -16.46 -1.37
CA LEU A 30 -7.05 -15.22 -1.08
C LEU A 30 -6.38 -14.66 -2.35
N ALA A 31 -6.01 -15.49 -3.32
CA ALA A 31 -5.19 -15.07 -4.46
C ALA A 31 -5.89 -14.03 -5.35
N ALA A 32 -7.23 -14.06 -5.43
CA ALA A 32 -8.01 -13.16 -6.29
C ALA A 32 -7.80 -11.67 -5.95
N ASP A 33 -7.75 -11.33 -4.66
CA ASP A 33 -7.54 -9.95 -4.18
C ASP A 33 -6.14 -9.42 -4.54
N TYR A 34 -5.17 -10.32 -4.74
CA TYR A 34 -3.78 -9.97 -5.05
C TYR A 34 -3.52 -9.86 -6.57
N LEU A 35 -4.39 -10.40 -7.43
CA LEU A 35 -4.21 -10.40 -8.88
C LEU A 35 -4.19 -9.00 -9.48
N VAL A 36 -5.05 -8.09 -9.01
CA VAL A 36 -5.15 -6.72 -9.52
C VAL A 36 -3.84 -5.97 -9.30
N MET A 37 -3.26 -6.09 -8.11
CA MET A 37 -1.98 -5.46 -7.78
C MET A 37 -0.81 -6.14 -8.52
N ALA A 38 -0.85 -7.46 -8.72
CA ALA A 38 0.16 -8.17 -9.52
C ALA A 38 0.17 -7.67 -10.98
N ALA A 39 -1.02 -7.50 -11.57
CA ALA A 39 -1.16 -6.96 -12.92
C ALA A 39 -0.64 -5.51 -13.00
N MET A 40 -0.98 -4.67 -12.01
CA MET A 40 -0.49 -3.29 -11.91
C MET A 40 1.05 -3.23 -11.82
N LEU A 41 1.66 -4.03 -10.95
CA LEU A 41 3.11 -4.08 -10.80
C LEU A 41 3.82 -4.57 -12.08
N ALA A 42 3.24 -5.57 -12.76
CA ALA A 42 3.74 -6.04 -14.05
C ALA A 42 3.66 -4.96 -15.15
N GLU A 43 2.58 -4.20 -15.20
CA GLU A 43 2.42 -3.07 -16.11
C GLU A 43 3.48 -1.98 -15.85
N ILE A 44 3.63 -1.56 -14.60
CA ILE A 44 4.62 -0.54 -14.20
C ILE A 44 6.02 -1.01 -14.61
N LYS A 45 6.38 -2.26 -14.29
CA LYS A 45 7.67 -2.84 -14.68
C LYS A 45 7.87 -2.82 -16.20
N SER A 46 6.86 -3.20 -16.97
CA SER A 46 6.92 -3.18 -18.44
C SER A 46 7.16 -1.77 -18.98
N ARG A 47 6.38 -0.79 -18.51
CA ARG A 47 6.53 0.63 -18.91
C ARG A 47 7.89 1.21 -18.52
N MET A 48 8.46 0.80 -17.38
CA MET A 48 9.78 1.22 -16.94
C MET A 48 10.93 0.67 -17.81
N LEU A 49 10.72 -0.45 -18.51
CA LEU A 49 11.72 -1.10 -19.36
C LEU A 49 11.68 -0.64 -20.82
N LEU A 50 10.59 0.02 -21.24
CA LEU A 50 10.38 0.47 -22.62
C LEU A 50 10.71 1.96 -22.80
N PRO A 51 11.08 2.41 -24.01
CA PRO A 51 11.22 3.84 -24.32
C PRO A 51 9.92 4.57 -23.99
N ARG A 52 10.02 5.70 -23.28
CA ARG A 52 8.85 6.43 -22.80
C ARG A 52 8.29 7.31 -23.91
N ALA A 53 6.96 7.28 -24.05
CA ALA A 53 6.26 8.23 -24.92
C ALA A 53 6.15 9.55 -24.15
N ALA A 54 6.76 10.61 -24.68
CA ALA A 54 6.56 11.95 -24.15
C ALA A 54 5.11 12.39 -24.43
N ASN A 55 4.49 13.09 -23.47
CA ASN A 55 3.18 13.70 -23.65
C ASN A 55 3.26 14.91 -24.62
N GLU A 56 2.12 15.58 -24.88
CA GLU A 56 2.06 16.75 -25.78
C GLU A 56 2.98 17.91 -25.35
N GLU A 57 3.38 17.94 -24.07
CA GLU A 57 4.27 18.94 -23.46
C GLU A 57 5.74 18.48 -23.42
N GLY A 58 6.05 17.28 -23.91
CA GLY A 58 7.40 16.71 -23.89
C GLY A 58 7.80 16.07 -22.57
N GLU A 59 6.89 15.98 -21.60
CA GLU A 59 7.12 15.37 -20.29
C GLU A 59 6.84 13.87 -20.30
N GLU A 60 7.69 13.11 -19.62
CA GLU A 60 7.52 11.68 -19.38
C GLU A 60 6.83 11.47 -18.03
N GLU A 61 5.61 10.93 -18.04
CA GLU A 61 4.92 10.56 -16.80
C GLU A 61 5.63 9.37 -16.14
N ASP A 62 5.95 9.49 -14.85
CA ASP A 62 6.49 8.36 -14.08
C ASP A 62 5.41 7.26 -13.97
N PRO A 63 5.62 6.06 -14.53
CA PRO A 63 4.64 4.97 -14.48
C PRO A 63 4.26 4.56 -13.05
N ARG A 64 5.07 4.94 -12.05
CA ARG A 64 4.88 4.62 -10.64
C ARG A 64 3.94 5.60 -9.92
N ALA A 65 3.63 6.74 -10.52
CA ALA A 65 2.98 7.87 -9.83
C ALA A 65 1.65 7.48 -9.16
N GLU A 66 0.82 6.69 -9.85
CA GLU A 66 -0.45 6.24 -9.27
C GLU A 66 -0.25 5.34 -8.05
N LEU A 67 0.68 4.39 -8.12
CA LEU A 67 0.98 3.47 -7.01
C LEU A 67 1.51 4.25 -5.80
N VAL A 68 2.45 5.17 -6.03
CA VAL A 68 3.00 6.06 -5.00
C VAL A 68 1.88 6.83 -4.29
N ARG A 69 0.98 7.44 -5.06
CA ARG A 69 -0.17 8.19 -4.52
C ARG A 69 -1.07 7.30 -3.64
N ARG A 70 -1.40 6.09 -4.11
CA ARG A 70 -2.23 5.14 -3.36
C ARG A 70 -1.55 4.69 -2.06
N LEU A 71 -0.23 4.46 -2.08
CA LEU A 71 0.54 4.09 -0.89
C LEU A 71 0.60 5.22 0.15
N GLN A 72 0.81 6.47 -0.29
CA GLN A 72 0.78 7.64 0.59
C GLN A 72 -0.61 7.86 1.20
N GLU A 73 -1.67 7.62 0.44
CA GLU A 73 -3.03 7.68 0.95
C GLU A 73 -3.30 6.59 1.99
N TYR A 74 -2.90 5.35 1.71
CA TYR A 74 -3.00 4.26 2.66
C TYR A 74 -2.21 4.55 3.95
N GLU A 75 -0.99 5.06 3.85
CA GLU A 75 -0.16 5.41 5.02
C GLU A 75 -0.86 6.46 5.90
N ARG A 76 -1.43 7.50 5.28
CA ARG A 76 -2.20 8.54 6.00
C ARG A 76 -3.39 7.93 6.76
N TYR A 77 -4.17 7.07 6.11
CA TYR A 77 -5.33 6.44 6.76
C TYR A 77 -4.93 5.43 7.83
N LYS A 78 -3.87 4.65 7.59
CA LYS A 78 -3.32 3.73 8.57
C LYS A 78 -2.89 4.49 9.83
N LYS A 79 -2.16 5.60 9.65
CA LYS A 79 -1.71 6.42 10.76
C LYS A 79 -2.88 7.00 11.55
N ALA A 80 -3.90 7.52 10.86
CA ALA A 80 -5.11 8.02 11.50
C ALA A 80 -5.86 6.93 12.29
N ALA A 81 -5.93 5.70 11.75
CA ALA A 81 -6.54 4.57 12.44
C ALA A 81 -5.76 4.18 13.71
N GLU A 82 -4.43 4.16 13.64
CA GLU A 82 -3.55 3.92 14.81
C GLU A 82 -3.73 5.00 15.88
N ASP A 83 -3.78 6.28 15.46
CA ASP A 83 -3.98 7.40 16.39
C ASP A 83 -5.35 7.33 17.07
N ILE A 84 -6.40 6.91 16.35
CA ILE A 84 -7.74 6.69 16.91
C ILE A 84 -7.74 5.51 17.89
N ASP A 85 -7.09 4.40 17.57
CA ASP A 85 -7.08 3.21 18.44
C ASP A 85 -6.31 3.45 19.75
N ALA A 86 -5.31 4.34 19.71
CA ALA A 86 -4.56 4.79 20.88
C ALA A 86 -5.36 5.72 21.81
N LEU A 87 -6.51 6.24 21.39
CA LEU A 87 -7.35 7.07 22.25
C LEU A 87 -7.86 6.26 23.46
N PRO A 88 -7.84 6.83 24.68
CA PRO A 88 -8.44 6.20 25.84
C PRO A 88 -9.93 5.96 25.61
N ARG A 89 -10.37 4.72 25.80
CA ARG A 89 -11.78 4.35 25.69
C ARG A 89 -12.41 4.27 27.08
N GLN A 90 -13.55 4.92 27.26
CA GLN A 90 -14.41 4.66 28.42
C GLN A 90 -14.78 3.17 28.44
N ASP A 91 -14.85 2.59 29.63
CA ASP A 91 -15.09 1.16 29.86
C ASP A 91 -13.98 0.20 29.38
N ARG A 92 -12.87 0.70 28.82
CA ARG A 92 -11.62 -0.05 28.59
C ARG A 92 -10.47 0.46 29.45
N ASP A 93 -10.19 1.76 29.35
CA ASP A 93 -9.00 2.40 29.91
C ASP A 93 -9.32 3.38 31.05
N THR A 94 -10.55 3.91 31.09
CA THR A 94 -11.00 4.85 32.14
C THR A 94 -12.42 4.53 32.60
N ALA A 95 -12.68 4.65 33.91
CA ALA A 95 -13.99 4.49 34.51
C ALA A 95 -14.46 5.79 35.19
N PRO A 96 -15.74 6.18 35.10
CA PRO A 96 -16.26 7.36 35.78
C PRO A 96 -16.31 7.12 37.29
N VAL A 97 -15.68 7.99 38.07
CA VAL A 97 -15.78 7.96 39.54
C VAL A 97 -17.04 8.72 39.95
N GLN A 98 -17.98 8.05 40.60
CA GLN A 98 -19.11 8.71 41.27
C GLN A 98 -18.76 8.95 42.74
N ALA A 99 -18.72 10.22 43.15
CA ALA A 99 -18.69 10.57 44.56
C ALA A 99 -20.13 10.51 45.10
N TYR A 100 -20.36 9.64 46.10
CA TYR A 100 -21.60 9.64 46.85
C TYR A 100 -21.63 10.87 47.75
N VAL A 101 -22.68 11.70 47.63
CA VAL A 101 -22.98 12.81 48.54
C VAL A 101 -23.93 12.31 49.62
#